data_AF-A0A316ZDP0-F1
#
_entry.id   AF-A0A316ZDP0-F1
#
_cell.length_a   1.000
_cell.length_b   1.000
_cell.length_c   1.000
_cell.angle_alpha   90.00
_cell.angle_beta   90.00
_cell.angle_gamma   90.00
#
_symmetry.space_group_name_H-M   'P 1'
#
loop_
_entity.id
_entity.type
_entity.pdbx_description
1 polymer ?
#
loop_
_entity_poly.entity_id
_entity_poly.type
_entity_poly.pdbx_seq_one_letter_code
_entity_poly.pdbx_strand_id
1 'polypeptide(L)'
;MQLLPLSLAALSAAAFATAHADGSASGSPHARAAELAARLGGGAHTHAHGKRACQAGIEHLRPRDHELRARQLPSVSGNGLPYPTPGEVPNPSTLPQAWRDAYEAAKARGEIPDIRRSILNNVTSAVDYPASQDMSQVCSWTTQKCFNNDLVTAPYGAIAWGIDDGPTPDGTTPLIEVMKSKNIVATHFLIGSAIAWNWPVMQQLAAVTPQPHFGTHSWSHQLQTSNSDLEILGDLGWASQIVLDATGKVPMYFRPPEGDVDNRVRAIAKVLGLQIGMWSEDHDFDDWCLRQGTGTAREITSCVQTAPDLETVTRNQVQSVTGNNITGAITLQHETTDQAVKAFSSLYDAAAANTPKWRIAGALPELWQPALPWYNNQYGPDSPTTQTTSVLPTKQFITVRDGTQLQQDLGDWASEANGGAPSSSSSSRSGSSSSTRSGSSAAATTRSSTSNGTAAAQSDTRASGSAAASSPAVALLLSAVGTAALLLAAL
;
A
#
# COMPACT_ATOMS: atom_id res chain seq x y z
N MET A 1 61.11 -39.18 -27.07
CA MET A 1 60.52 -37.89 -26.65
C MET A 1 59.27 -37.67 -27.48
N GLN A 2 58.18 -37.18 -26.86
CA GLN A 2 56.90 -36.83 -27.51
C GLN A 2 56.15 -37.98 -28.23
N LEU A 3 54.91 -37.66 -28.66
CA LEU A 3 53.79 -38.58 -28.89
C LEU A 3 53.20 -38.43 -30.30
N LEU A 4 52.48 -39.46 -30.74
CA LEU A 4 51.54 -39.41 -31.87
C LEU A 4 50.08 -39.48 -31.34
N PRO A 5 49.11 -38.82 -31.99
CA PRO A 5 47.69 -38.87 -31.62
C PRO A 5 46.96 -40.03 -32.31
N LEU A 6 45.78 -40.39 -31.80
CA LEU A 6 44.82 -41.24 -32.53
C LEU A 6 43.38 -40.91 -32.12
N SER A 7 42.47 -40.99 -33.09
CA SER A 7 41.03 -40.68 -32.96
C SER A 7 40.18 -41.95 -33.09
N LEU A 8 39.02 -41.97 -32.43
CA LEU A 8 37.95 -42.97 -32.53
C LEU A 8 36.75 -42.46 -31.70
N ALA A 9 35.49 -42.88 -31.89
CA ALA A 9 34.65 -43.03 -33.09
C ALA A 9 33.17 -42.99 -32.62
N ALA A 10 32.20 -42.96 -33.53
CA ALA A 10 30.76 -42.96 -33.19
C ALA A 10 30.07 -44.27 -33.62
N LEU A 11 28.95 -44.64 -32.97
CA LEU A 11 27.67 -45.05 -33.62
C LEU A 11 26.58 -45.53 -32.62
N SER A 12 25.29 -45.25 -32.96
CA SER A 12 24.10 -46.13 -32.83
C SER A 12 23.64 -46.69 -31.46
N ALA A 13 22.36 -47.05 -31.22
CA ALA A 13 21.09 -46.88 -31.96
C ALA A 13 19.88 -46.94 -30.98
N ALA A 14 18.64 -46.78 -31.48
CA ALA A 14 17.42 -46.57 -30.70
C ALA A 14 16.58 -47.85 -30.42
N ALA A 15 15.60 -47.72 -29.51
CA ALA A 15 14.45 -48.62 -29.37
C ALA A 15 13.18 -47.85 -28.93
N PHE A 16 11.99 -48.34 -29.31
CA PHE A 16 10.67 -47.75 -29.09
C PHE A 16 9.85 -48.63 -28.13
N ALA A 17 9.06 -48.06 -27.21
CA ALA A 17 7.99 -48.79 -26.52
C ALA A 17 6.87 -47.87 -25.97
N THR A 18 5.71 -47.93 -26.64
CA THR A 18 4.33 -47.90 -26.08
C THR A 18 3.96 -46.98 -24.92
N ALA A 19 3.01 -46.08 -25.18
CA ALA A 19 2.14 -45.51 -24.14
C ALA A 19 0.99 -46.49 -23.79
N HIS A 20 0.46 -46.37 -22.57
CA HIS A 20 -0.89 -46.83 -22.21
C HIS A 20 -1.57 -45.73 -21.39
N ALA A 21 -2.87 -45.54 -21.59
CA ALA A 21 -3.67 -44.57 -20.87
C ALA A 21 -4.68 -45.29 -19.96
N ASP A 22 -4.83 -44.76 -18.74
CA ASP A 22 -5.96 -44.84 -17.79
C ASP A 22 -5.40 -44.36 -16.42
N GLY A 23 -6.13 -43.65 -15.56
CA GLY A 23 -7.45 -43.03 -15.67
C GLY A 23 -7.81 -42.38 -14.32
N SER A 24 -8.72 -41.39 -14.31
CA SER A 24 -9.31 -40.77 -13.09
C SER A 24 -8.35 -40.23 -12.00
N ALA A 25 -8.09 -38.91 -12.01
CA ALA A 25 -7.58 -38.20 -10.83
C ALA A 25 -8.21 -36.79 -10.71
N SER A 26 -9.31 -36.67 -9.95
CA SER A 26 -9.94 -35.40 -9.58
C SER A 26 -9.18 -34.71 -8.44
N GLY A 27 -7.92 -34.34 -8.68
CA GLY A 27 -7.09 -33.59 -7.74
C GLY A 27 -7.43 -32.09 -7.76
N SER A 28 -7.57 -31.46 -6.60
CA SER A 28 -7.75 -30.00 -6.51
C SER A 28 -6.48 -29.25 -6.95
N PRO A 29 -6.56 -27.95 -7.32
CA PRO A 29 -5.40 -27.18 -7.77
C PRO A 29 -4.20 -27.22 -6.81
N HIS A 30 -4.42 -27.28 -5.50
CA HIS A 30 -3.35 -27.35 -4.49
C HIS A 30 -2.47 -28.61 -4.64
N ALA A 31 -3.05 -29.75 -5.08
CA ALA A 31 -2.28 -30.99 -5.25
C ALA A 31 -1.23 -30.88 -6.38
N ARG A 32 -1.54 -30.14 -7.45
CA ARG A 32 -0.61 -29.93 -8.57
C ARG A 32 0.51 -28.94 -8.25
N ALA A 33 0.26 -27.97 -7.36
CA ALA A 33 1.32 -27.08 -6.87
C ALA A 33 2.37 -27.87 -6.07
N ALA A 34 1.93 -28.74 -5.16
CA ALA A 34 2.82 -29.58 -4.35
C ALA A 34 3.65 -30.57 -5.20
N GLU A 35 3.07 -31.18 -6.23
CA GLU A 35 3.80 -32.13 -7.08
C GLU A 35 4.83 -31.44 -8.00
N LEU A 36 4.61 -30.18 -8.39
CA LEU A 36 5.58 -29.43 -9.18
C LEU A 36 6.84 -29.10 -8.35
N ALA A 37 6.65 -28.69 -7.09
CA ALA A 37 7.75 -28.46 -6.14
C ALA A 37 8.60 -29.72 -5.88
N ALA A 38 7.97 -30.90 -5.85
CA ALA A 38 8.66 -32.17 -5.60
C ALA A 38 9.53 -32.67 -6.77
N ARG A 39 9.34 -32.16 -8.00
CA ARG A 39 10.04 -32.62 -9.21
C ARG A 39 11.24 -31.74 -9.62
N LEU A 40 11.38 -30.54 -9.05
CA LEU A 40 12.52 -29.65 -9.27
C LEU A 40 13.56 -29.85 -8.16
N GLY A 41 14.50 -30.79 -8.38
CA GLY A 41 15.61 -31.10 -7.46
C GLY A 41 16.70 -30.02 -7.35
N GLY A 42 16.31 -28.74 -7.30
CA GLY A 42 17.17 -27.65 -6.85
C GLY A 42 17.10 -27.51 -5.32
N GLY A 43 18.16 -27.02 -4.69
CA GLY A 43 18.17 -26.79 -3.25
C GLY A 43 17.07 -25.82 -2.84
N ALA A 44 16.18 -26.23 -1.94
CA ALA A 44 15.11 -25.39 -1.44
C ALA A 44 15.70 -24.27 -0.56
N HIS A 45 16.01 -23.13 -1.18
CA HIS A 45 16.31 -21.87 -0.50
C HIS A 45 15.04 -21.25 0.08
N THR A 46 14.30 -22.02 0.88
CA THR A 46 13.23 -21.48 1.73
C THR A 46 13.89 -20.49 2.69
N HIS A 47 13.65 -19.18 2.48
CA HIS A 47 14.12 -18.15 3.39
C HIS A 47 13.48 -18.36 4.77
N ALA A 48 14.22 -19.04 5.65
CA ALA A 48 13.92 -19.03 7.08
C ALA A 48 14.04 -17.58 7.56
N HIS A 49 12.97 -17.05 8.15
CA HIS A 49 12.87 -15.68 8.64
C HIS A 49 13.83 -15.43 9.83
N GLY A 50 15.13 -15.37 9.55
CA GLY A 50 16.22 -15.10 10.49
C GLY A 50 16.29 -13.62 10.89
N LYS A 51 15.15 -13.05 11.28
CA LYS A 51 14.89 -11.62 11.53
C LYS A 51 15.59 -11.06 12.78
N ARG A 52 16.89 -11.32 12.95
CA ARG A 52 17.76 -10.66 13.96
C ARG A 52 18.14 -9.21 13.56
N ALA A 53 17.31 -8.58 12.74
CA ALA A 53 17.73 -7.59 11.78
C ALA A 53 16.94 -6.27 11.88
N CYS A 54 15.61 -6.37 11.74
CA CYS A 54 14.71 -5.23 11.60
C CYS A 54 14.29 -4.59 12.94
N GLN A 55 14.74 -5.15 14.08
CA GLN A 55 14.60 -4.50 15.40
C GLN A 55 15.38 -3.17 15.50
N ALA A 56 16.27 -2.87 14.55
CA ALA A 56 16.77 -1.52 14.30
C ALA A 56 15.67 -0.66 13.64
N GLY A 57 14.66 -0.29 14.42
CA GLY A 57 13.43 0.35 13.93
C GLY A 57 13.62 1.71 13.24
N ILE A 58 12.48 2.33 12.90
CA ILE A 58 12.38 3.49 11.99
C ILE A 58 13.08 4.79 12.45
N GLU A 59 13.77 4.78 13.58
CA GLU A 59 14.74 5.81 13.99
C GLU A 59 15.73 6.19 12.87
N HIS A 60 16.14 5.22 12.06
CA HIS A 60 17.08 5.45 10.95
C HIS A 60 16.48 6.22 9.76
N LEU A 61 15.15 6.40 9.71
CA LEU A 61 14.43 7.19 8.71
C LEU A 61 14.30 8.68 9.11
N ARG A 62 14.76 9.06 10.31
CA ARG A 62 14.73 10.44 10.81
C ARG A 62 15.79 11.31 10.11
N PRO A 63 15.49 12.60 9.82
CA PRO A 63 16.47 13.57 9.34
C PRO A 63 17.71 13.64 10.25
N ARG A 64 18.86 13.26 9.69
CA ARG A 64 20.17 13.25 10.35
C ARG A 64 20.56 14.64 10.86
N ASP A 65 20.21 15.68 10.10
CA ASP A 65 20.42 17.08 10.49
C ASP A 65 19.26 17.65 11.31
N HIS A 66 19.59 18.35 12.39
CA HIS A 66 18.60 18.95 13.29
C HIS A 66 18.01 20.27 12.77
N GLU A 67 18.58 20.86 11.72
CA GLU A 67 18.23 22.22 11.25
C GLU A 67 17.16 22.27 10.14
N LEU A 68 16.82 21.15 9.52
CA LEU A 68 15.65 21.05 8.60
C LEU A 68 14.30 21.24 9.32
N ARG A 69 14.30 21.36 10.65
CA ARG A 69 13.13 21.16 11.53
C ARG A 69 12.25 22.41 11.74
N ALA A 70 12.26 23.33 10.78
CA ALA A 70 11.32 24.46 10.71
C ALA A 70 9.94 23.98 10.16
N ARG A 71 9.17 23.32 11.03
CA ARG A 71 7.78 22.82 10.88
C ARG A 71 7.13 23.01 9.49
N GLN A 72 7.02 21.92 8.73
CA GLN A 72 6.26 21.89 7.47
C GLN A 72 5.04 20.96 7.51
N LEU A 73 5.06 19.92 8.37
CA LEU A 73 3.87 19.16 8.72
C LEU A 73 2.86 20.07 9.47
N PRO A 74 1.56 20.06 9.11
CA PRO A 74 0.51 20.73 9.89
C PRO A 74 0.46 20.24 11.34
N SER A 75 0.26 21.15 12.31
CA SER A 75 0.19 20.78 13.74
C SER A 75 -1.09 20.05 14.15
N VAL A 76 -2.04 19.91 13.23
CA VAL A 76 -3.33 19.21 13.38
C VAL A 76 -3.62 18.54 12.03
N SER A 77 -4.14 17.31 12.05
CA SER A 77 -4.55 16.57 10.86
C SER A 77 -5.85 17.09 10.26
N GLY A 78 -6.19 16.66 9.05
CA GLY A 78 -7.42 17.00 8.33
C GLY A 78 -8.71 16.58 9.04
N ASN A 79 -8.64 15.61 9.98
CA ASN A 79 -9.77 15.23 10.84
C ASN A 79 -9.93 16.13 12.08
N GLY A 80 -9.03 17.09 12.32
CA GLY A 80 -9.10 18.05 13.43
C GLY A 80 -8.42 17.61 14.72
N LEU A 81 -7.84 16.40 14.78
CA LEU A 81 -7.04 15.92 15.92
C LEU A 81 -5.52 16.02 15.64
N PRO A 82 -4.67 16.17 16.67
CA PRO A 82 -3.22 16.08 16.50
C PRO A 82 -2.80 14.67 16.07
N TYR A 83 -1.76 14.58 15.24
CA TYR A 83 -1.13 13.30 14.94
C TYR A 83 -0.53 12.65 16.20
N PRO A 84 -0.38 11.31 16.22
CA PRO A 84 0.41 10.60 17.23
C PRO A 84 1.89 11.04 17.21
N THR A 85 2.67 10.61 18.19
CA THR A 85 4.14 10.74 18.12
C THR A 85 4.67 9.92 16.94
N PRO A 86 5.44 10.49 16.02
CA PRO A 86 6.12 9.71 14.99
C PRO A 86 7.16 8.77 15.61
N GLY A 87 7.07 7.48 15.30
CA GLY A 87 7.87 6.40 15.88
C GLY A 87 7.12 5.55 16.92
N GLU A 88 5.99 6.01 17.44
CA GLU A 88 5.23 5.31 18.50
C GLU A 88 3.93 4.69 17.97
N VAL A 89 3.52 3.55 18.53
CA VAL A 89 2.20 2.95 18.26
C VAL A 89 1.10 3.92 18.72
N PRO A 90 0.11 4.28 17.87
CA PRO A 90 -0.91 5.26 18.25
C PRO A 90 -1.77 4.80 19.43
N ASN A 91 -1.90 5.66 20.45
CA ASN A 91 -2.62 5.35 21.68
C ASN A 91 -4.13 5.10 21.42
N PRO A 92 -4.69 3.92 21.78
CA PRO A 92 -6.11 3.59 21.57
C PRO A 92 -7.13 4.60 22.14
N SER A 93 -6.76 5.33 23.20
CA SER A 93 -7.62 6.34 23.82
C SER A 93 -7.74 7.64 23.02
N THR A 94 -6.75 7.99 22.19
CA THR A 94 -6.73 9.24 21.42
C THR A 94 -7.26 9.11 19.99
N LEU A 95 -7.67 7.92 19.57
CA LEU A 95 -8.20 7.69 18.21
C LEU A 95 -9.50 8.50 17.95
N PRO A 96 -9.76 8.89 16.69
CA PRO A 96 -11.07 9.38 16.26
C PRO A 96 -12.21 8.44 16.65
N GLN A 97 -13.28 8.98 17.22
CA GLN A 97 -14.40 8.16 17.71
C GLN A 97 -15.05 7.33 16.59
N ALA A 98 -15.22 7.91 15.40
CA ALA A 98 -15.79 7.21 14.24
C ALA A 98 -15.00 5.95 13.83
N TRP A 99 -13.68 5.91 14.05
CA TRP A 99 -12.88 4.70 13.76
C TRP A 99 -13.19 3.59 14.78
N ARG A 100 -13.30 3.94 16.08
CA ARG A 100 -13.73 3.00 17.12
C ARG A 100 -15.16 2.51 16.86
N ASP A 101 -16.08 3.40 16.48
CA ASP A 101 -17.47 3.05 16.17
C ASP A 101 -17.55 2.07 14.98
N ALA A 102 -16.74 2.29 13.93
CA ALA A 102 -16.66 1.40 12.78
C ALA A 102 -16.08 0.02 13.13
N TYR A 103 -15.04 -0.03 13.97
CA TYR A 103 -14.47 -1.28 14.47
C TYR A 103 -15.43 -2.06 15.36
N GLU A 104 -16.06 -1.42 16.35
CA GLU A 104 -17.03 -2.09 17.23
C GLU A 104 -18.27 -2.54 16.45
N ALA A 105 -18.69 -1.80 15.42
CA ALA A 105 -19.76 -2.24 14.51
C ALA A 105 -19.36 -3.49 13.70
N ALA A 106 -18.11 -3.59 13.22
CA ALA A 106 -17.61 -4.79 12.54
C ALA A 106 -17.50 -6.00 13.50
N LYS A 107 -17.00 -5.74 14.72
CA LYS A 107 -16.90 -6.73 15.80
C LYS A 107 -18.27 -7.28 16.21
N ALA A 108 -19.28 -6.40 16.34
CA ALA A 108 -20.66 -6.77 16.63
C ALA A 108 -21.33 -7.59 15.51
N ARG A 109 -20.85 -7.50 14.27
CA ARG A 109 -21.26 -8.38 13.14
C ARG A 109 -20.48 -9.70 13.09
N GLY A 110 -19.50 -9.91 13.96
CA GLY A 110 -18.63 -11.09 13.96
C GLY A 110 -17.56 -11.07 12.87
N GLU A 111 -17.26 -9.90 12.28
CA GLU A 111 -16.29 -9.77 11.19
C GLU A 111 -14.83 -9.72 11.67
N ILE A 112 -14.61 -9.40 12.96
CA ILE A 112 -13.29 -9.43 13.60
C ILE A 112 -13.11 -10.77 14.33
N PRO A 113 -12.19 -11.66 13.90
CA PRO A 113 -11.99 -12.96 14.54
C PRO A 113 -11.18 -12.84 15.86
N ASP A 114 -11.55 -13.65 16.86
CA ASP A 114 -10.82 -13.76 18.14
C ASP A 114 -9.52 -14.59 17.97
N ILE A 115 -8.52 -13.95 17.38
CA ILE A 115 -7.15 -14.46 17.28
C ILE A 115 -6.31 -13.74 18.33
N ARG A 116 -5.68 -14.50 19.22
CA ARG A 116 -4.76 -13.91 20.20
C ARG A 116 -3.54 -13.34 19.50
N ARG A 117 -3.11 -12.17 20.00
CA ARG A 117 -1.88 -11.49 19.58
C ARG A 117 -0.69 -12.46 19.59
N SER A 118 0.17 -12.34 18.58
CA SER A 118 1.43 -13.04 18.53
C SER A 118 2.41 -12.53 19.60
N ILE A 119 3.49 -13.27 19.79
CA ILE A 119 4.57 -12.99 20.73
C ILE A 119 5.87 -13.06 19.93
N LEU A 120 6.67 -12.00 19.94
CA LEU A 120 8.01 -12.04 19.38
C LEU A 120 8.92 -12.86 20.30
N ASN A 121 9.52 -13.90 19.76
CA ASN A 121 10.39 -14.80 20.50
C ASN A 121 11.78 -14.18 20.70
N ASN A 122 12.07 -13.74 21.92
CA ASN A 122 13.32 -13.03 22.26
C ASN A 122 14.63 -13.82 22.04
N VAL A 123 14.58 -15.10 21.65
CA VAL A 123 15.76 -15.93 21.37
C VAL A 123 15.93 -16.19 19.87
N THR A 124 14.84 -16.46 19.16
CA THR A 124 14.84 -16.80 17.72
C THR A 124 14.51 -15.61 16.81
N SER A 125 13.94 -14.53 17.34
CA SER A 125 13.29 -13.44 16.60
C SER A 125 12.11 -13.89 15.73
N ALA A 126 11.53 -15.07 16.02
CA ALA A 126 10.33 -15.58 15.33
C ALA A 126 9.04 -14.98 15.90
N VAL A 127 8.03 -14.83 15.05
CA VAL A 127 6.66 -14.51 15.45
C VAL A 127 5.97 -15.81 15.87
N ASP A 128 5.78 -16.04 17.17
CA ASP A 128 5.08 -17.21 17.72
C ASP A 128 3.64 -16.84 18.12
N TYR A 129 2.72 -17.80 18.16
CA TYR A 129 1.37 -17.62 18.71
C TYR A 129 1.24 -18.35 20.06
N PRO A 130 0.41 -17.87 21.01
CA PRO A 130 0.18 -18.56 22.27
C PRO A 130 -0.30 -20.00 22.02
N ALA A 131 0.25 -20.99 22.73
CA ALA A 131 -0.01 -22.42 22.49
C ALA A 131 -1.49 -22.86 22.69
N SER A 132 -2.35 -21.97 23.21
CA SER A 132 -3.80 -22.15 23.32
C SER A 132 -4.60 -21.51 22.18
N GLN A 133 -3.94 -20.97 21.15
CA GLN A 133 -4.56 -20.43 19.93
C GLN A 133 -4.93 -21.56 18.97
N ASP A 134 -6.15 -21.51 18.42
CA ASP A 134 -6.50 -22.32 17.26
C ASP A 134 -5.81 -21.75 16.01
N MET A 135 -4.76 -22.42 15.57
CA MET A 135 -3.98 -22.04 14.37
C MET A 135 -4.74 -22.25 13.05
N SER A 136 -5.87 -22.97 13.04
CA SER A 136 -6.70 -23.11 11.84
C SER A 136 -7.39 -21.79 11.44
N GLN A 137 -7.64 -20.91 12.42
CA GLN A 137 -8.29 -19.61 12.20
C GLN A 137 -7.31 -18.48 11.84
N VAL A 138 -6.02 -18.64 12.16
CA VAL A 138 -5.02 -17.56 12.12
C VAL A 138 -4.72 -17.11 10.69
N CYS A 139 -4.39 -18.05 9.78
CA CYS A 139 -3.91 -17.78 8.43
C CYS A 139 -2.80 -16.72 8.40
N SER A 140 -1.72 -16.92 9.16
CA SER A 140 -0.59 -16.00 9.16
C SER A 140 0.26 -16.14 7.90
N TRP A 141 0.68 -15.03 7.31
CA TRP A 141 1.71 -15.08 6.27
C TRP A 141 3.06 -15.51 6.86
N THR A 142 3.49 -14.88 7.95
CA THR A 142 4.77 -15.09 8.63
C THR A 142 5.00 -16.55 9.02
N THR A 143 3.99 -17.23 9.58
CA THR A 143 4.15 -18.56 10.18
C THR A 143 3.51 -19.71 9.39
N GLN A 144 2.56 -19.42 8.50
CA GLN A 144 1.82 -20.45 7.74
C GLN A 144 1.89 -20.25 6.22
N LYS A 145 2.55 -19.18 5.73
CA LYS A 145 2.51 -18.73 4.32
C LYS A 145 1.09 -18.69 3.76
N CYS A 146 0.15 -18.29 4.62
CA CYS A 146 -1.28 -18.34 4.33
C CYS A 146 -1.80 -16.97 3.88
N PHE A 147 -2.58 -17.01 2.80
CA PHE A 147 -3.18 -15.86 2.15
C PHE A 147 -4.71 -15.94 2.21
N ASN A 148 -5.39 -14.81 2.39
CA ASN A 148 -6.85 -14.76 2.48
C ASN A 148 -7.40 -13.53 1.75
N ASN A 149 -7.58 -13.68 0.43
CA ASN A 149 -7.98 -12.60 -0.49
C ASN A 149 -6.96 -11.43 -0.53
N ASP A 150 -5.67 -11.74 -0.35
CA ASP A 150 -4.56 -10.78 -0.47
C ASP A 150 -4.12 -10.62 -1.94
N LEU A 151 -3.47 -9.50 -2.27
CA LEU A 151 -2.82 -9.32 -3.57
C LEU A 151 -1.37 -9.79 -3.49
N VAL A 152 -1.05 -10.90 -4.17
CA VAL A 152 0.23 -11.64 -4.03
C VAL A 152 0.76 -12.13 -5.37
N THR A 153 -0.13 -12.73 -6.17
CA THR A 153 0.17 -13.09 -7.56
C THR A 153 -0.08 -11.91 -8.49
N ALA A 154 0.44 -11.99 -9.70
CA ALA A 154 0.15 -11.07 -10.79
C ALA A 154 -0.12 -11.88 -12.07
N PRO A 155 -0.82 -11.31 -13.08
CA PRO A 155 -1.04 -12.00 -14.34
C PRO A 155 0.27 -12.34 -15.05
N TYR A 156 0.28 -13.45 -15.78
CA TYR A 156 1.46 -13.95 -16.48
C TYR A 156 2.09 -12.87 -17.39
N GLY A 157 3.38 -12.60 -17.20
CA GLY A 157 4.10 -11.57 -17.95
C GLY A 157 3.73 -10.14 -17.56
N ALA A 158 3.09 -9.88 -16.42
CA ALA A 158 2.84 -8.54 -15.88
C ALA A 158 3.70 -8.27 -14.65
N ILE A 159 4.24 -7.05 -14.53
CA ILE A 159 5.03 -6.62 -13.38
C ILE A 159 4.60 -5.24 -12.87
N ALA A 160 4.47 -5.11 -11.54
CA ALA A 160 4.24 -3.86 -10.84
C ALA A 160 5.24 -3.66 -9.70
N TRP A 161 5.58 -2.40 -9.46
CA TRP A 161 6.65 -2.00 -8.55
C TRP A 161 6.06 -1.63 -7.19
N GLY A 162 6.43 -2.38 -6.15
CA GLY A 162 6.10 -2.06 -4.76
C GLY A 162 7.34 -1.56 -4.01
N ILE A 163 7.28 -0.33 -3.51
CA ILE A 163 8.39 0.38 -2.88
C ILE A 163 7.99 0.77 -1.46
N ASP A 164 8.76 0.34 -0.47
CA ASP A 164 8.42 0.39 0.96
C ASP A 164 9.31 1.37 1.74
N ASP A 165 8.98 1.57 3.01
CA ASP A 165 9.67 2.39 4.02
C ASP A 165 9.79 3.90 3.74
N GLY A 166 9.19 4.39 2.66
CA GLY A 166 9.21 5.79 2.28
C GLY A 166 8.31 6.73 3.11
N PRO A 167 8.49 8.06 2.97
CA PRO A 167 9.52 8.72 2.17
C PRO A 167 10.75 9.09 3.01
N THR A 168 11.94 9.05 2.40
CA THR A 168 13.23 9.42 3.02
C THR A 168 13.98 10.49 2.23
N PRO A 169 14.72 11.43 2.86
CA PRO A 169 15.49 12.42 2.11
C PRO A 169 16.63 11.78 1.29
N ASP A 170 17.18 10.68 1.79
CA ASP A 170 18.36 10.00 1.24
C ASP A 170 18.05 9.05 0.07
N GLY A 171 16.84 8.46 0.02
CA GLY A 171 16.39 7.54 -1.03
C GLY A 171 15.23 8.07 -1.91
N THR A 172 14.17 8.65 -1.33
CA THR A 172 13.05 9.17 -2.14
C THR A 172 13.47 10.32 -3.06
N THR A 173 14.36 11.22 -2.60
CA THR A 173 14.81 12.34 -3.44
C THR A 173 15.50 11.89 -4.74
N PRO A 174 16.50 10.97 -4.74
CA PRO A 174 17.02 10.42 -5.99
C PRO A 174 16.01 9.53 -6.73
N LEU A 175 15.11 8.81 -6.03
CA LEU A 175 14.08 8.00 -6.68
C LEU A 175 13.12 8.85 -7.53
N ILE A 176 12.70 10.02 -7.02
CA ILE A 176 11.87 11.00 -7.75
C ILE A 176 12.50 11.37 -9.11
N GLU A 177 13.82 11.55 -9.19
CA GLU A 177 14.50 11.86 -10.45
C GLU A 177 14.63 10.65 -11.38
N VAL A 178 14.78 9.43 -10.84
CA VAL A 178 14.69 8.19 -11.62
C VAL A 178 13.28 8.00 -12.20
N MET A 179 12.23 8.24 -11.41
CA MET A 179 10.84 8.13 -11.85
C MET A 179 10.50 9.12 -12.96
N LYS A 180 10.89 10.40 -12.81
CA LYS A 180 10.72 11.44 -13.84
C LYS A 180 11.46 11.07 -15.13
N SER A 181 12.75 10.71 -15.04
CA SER A 181 13.60 10.48 -16.21
C SER A 181 13.25 9.21 -17.00
N LYS A 182 12.62 8.22 -16.36
CA LYS A 182 12.21 6.95 -16.98
C LYS A 182 10.69 6.76 -17.12
N ASN A 183 9.90 7.78 -16.78
CA ASN A 183 8.43 7.77 -16.76
C ASN A 183 7.86 6.59 -15.95
N ILE A 184 8.42 6.33 -14.76
CA ILE A 184 8.00 5.23 -13.89
C ILE A 184 6.79 5.64 -13.05
N VAL A 185 5.73 4.84 -13.10
CA VAL A 185 4.71 4.78 -12.06
C VAL A 185 5.02 3.59 -11.15
N ALA A 186 4.98 3.78 -9.85
CA ALA A 186 5.18 2.74 -8.83
C ALA A 186 4.14 2.88 -7.71
N THR A 187 3.98 1.83 -6.90
CA THR A 187 3.23 1.89 -5.64
C THR A 187 4.18 2.08 -4.48
N HIS A 188 4.06 3.22 -3.80
CA HIS A 188 4.80 3.51 -2.58
C HIS A 188 3.94 3.12 -1.38
N PHE A 189 4.42 2.20 -0.56
CA PHE A 189 3.83 1.86 0.73
C PHE A 189 4.52 2.69 1.81
N LEU A 190 3.87 3.79 2.18
CA LEU A 190 4.50 4.84 2.99
C LEU A 190 4.25 4.64 4.49
N ILE A 191 5.30 4.83 5.28
CA ILE A 191 5.22 4.81 6.75
C ILE A 191 4.71 6.17 7.23
N GLY A 192 3.64 6.20 8.02
CA GLY A 192 3.04 7.44 8.52
C GLY A 192 4.02 8.33 9.29
N SER A 193 4.87 7.73 10.13
CA SER A 193 5.95 8.45 10.83
C SER A 193 7.03 9.00 9.89
N ALA A 194 7.36 8.30 8.80
CA ALA A 194 8.32 8.80 7.81
C ALA A 194 7.75 10.01 7.07
N ILE A 195 6.47 10.01 6.71
CA ILE A 195 5.79 11.20 6.15
C ILE A 195 5.81 12.35 7.16
N ALA A 196 5.57 12.08 8.44
CA ALA A 196 5.57 13.10 9.49
C ALA A 196 6.96 13.75 9.71
N TRP A 197 8.05 12.98 9.59
CA TRP A 197 9.42 13.51 9.64
C TRP A 197 9.85 14.20 8.34
N ASN A 198 9.46 13.65 7.20
CA ASN A 198 9.99 13.99 5.88
C ASN A 198 8.96 14.69 4.97
N TRP A 199 8.01 15.44 5.56
CA TRP A 199 6.92 16.12 4.85
C TRP A 199 7.30 16.87 3.55
N PRO A 200 8.38 17.68 3.47
CA PRO A 200 8.83 18.27 2.19
C PRO A 200 9.09 17.24 1.10
N VAL A 201 9.66 16.07 1.45
CA VAL A 201 9.95 14.98 0.52
C VAL A 201 8.65 14.30 0.07
N MET A 202 7.68 14.13 0.98
CA MET A 202 6.34 13.65 0.63
C MET A 202 5.65 14.61 -0.36
N GLN A 203 5.73 15.91 -0.13
CA GLN A 203 5.15 16.91 -1.04
C GLN A 203 5.84 16.93 -2.41
N GLN A 204 7.15 16.67 -2.48
CA GLN A 204 7.86 16.48 -3.76
C GLN A 204 7.43 15.19 -4.48
N LEU A 205 7.26 14.08 -3.74
CA LEU A 205 6.80 12.79 -4.29
C LEU A 205 5.37 12.87 -4.82
N ALA A 206 4.46 13.49 -4.06
CA ALA A 206 3.06 13.73 -4.46
C ALA A 206 2.92 14.59 -5.72
N ALA A 207 3.91 15.43 -6.02
CA ALA A 207 3.96 16.30 -7.20
C ALA A 207 4.64 15.67 -8.42
N VAL A 208 5.08 14.40 -8.36
CA VAL A 208 5.67 13.70 -9.52
C VAL A 208 4.61 13.48 -10.61
N THR A 209 5.05 13.61 -11.86
CA THR A 209 4.27 13.28 -13.06
C THR A 209 5.08 12.29 -13.91
N PRO A 210 4.52 11.13 -14.31
CA PRO A 210 3.17 10.63 -13.99
C PRO A 210 2.96 10.39 -12.48
N GLN A 211 1.71 10.46 -12.01
CA GLN A 211 1.39 10.38 -10.57
C GLN A 211 1.77 9.01 -9.98
N PRO A 212 2.57 8.96 -8.89
CA PRO A 212 2.77 7.73 -8.13
C PRO A 212 1.48 7.26 -7.45
N HIS A 213 1.42 5.97 -7.14
CA HIS A 213 0.33 5.35 -6.39
C HIS A 213 0.73 5.21 -4.91
N PHE A 214 -0.16 5.57 -3.98
CA PHE A 214 0.15 5.62 -2.54
C PHE A 214 -0.66 4.61 -1.71
N GLY A 215 0.03 3.57 -1.25
CA GLY A 215 -0.41 2.70 -0.16
C GLY A 215 0.13 3.14 1.19
N THR A 216 -0.29 2.47 2.25
CA THR A 216 0.26 2.65 3.61
C THR A 216 1.11 1.45 4.04
N HIS A 217 2.13 1.71 4.87
CA HIS A 217 2.97 0.72 5.54
C HIS A 217 2.89 0.87 7.07
N SER A 218 1.69 1.16 7.60
CA SER A 218 1.39 1.53 9.00
C SER A 218 2.02 2.87 9.45
N TRP A 219 1.76 3.29 10.68
CA TRP A 219 2.31 4.53 11.24
C TRP A 219 3.65 4.28 11.94
N SER A 220 3.74 3.24 12.75
CA SER A 220 4.87 2.92 13.64
C SER A 220 5.80 1.80 13.14
N HIS A 221 5.45 1.13 12.04
CA HIS A 221 6.21 0.01 11.44
C HIS A 221 6.38 -1.20 12.38
N GLN A 222 5.42 -1.44 13.27
CA GLN A 222 5.44 -2.59 14.18
C GLN A 222 4.85 -3.86 13.55
N LEU A 223 5.25 -5.01 14.10
CA LEU A 223 4.65 -6.34 13.82
C LEU A 223 3.16 -6.35 14.21
N GLN A 224 2.28 -6.19 13.23
CA GLN A 224 0.86 -5.95 13.46
C GLN A 224 0.17 -7.10 14.19
N THR A 225 0.62 -8.34 14.01
CA THR A 225 0.02 -9.49 14.71
C THR A 225 0.27 -9.45 16.23
N SER A 226 1.28 -8.71 16.70
CA SER A 226 1.59 -8.52 18.12
C SER A 226 0.82 -7.36 18.78
N ASN A 227 0.31 -6.42 17.97
CA ASN A 227 -0.52 -5.29 18.41
C ASN A 227 -1.95 -5.74 18.76
N SER A 228 -2.61 -5.04 19.70
CA SER A 228 -4.05 -5.20 19.96
C SER A 228 -4.90 -4.52 18.89
N ASP A 229 -6.18 -4.85 18.83
CA ASP A 229 -7.04 -4.45 17.73
C ASP A 229 -7.15 -2.94 17.53
N LEU A 230 -7.21 -2.19 18.64
CA LEU A 230 -7.25 -0.72 18.59
C LEU A 230 -5.87 -0.11 18.32
N GLU A 231 -4.78 -0.79 18.69
CA GLU A 231 -3.43 -0.39 18.29
C GLU A 231 -3.27 -0.53 16.76
N ILE A 232 -3.67 -1.67 16.18
CA ILE A 232 -3.70 -1.89 14.71
C ILE A 232 -4.59 -0.84 14.02
N LEU A 233 -5.83 -0.65 14.50
CA LEU A 233 -6.77 0.34 13.96
C LEU A 233 -6.19 1.76 13.96
N GLY A 234 -5.49 2.13 15.02
CA GLY A 234 -4.80 3.42 15.13
C GLY A 234 -3.60 3.52 14.19
N ASP A 235 -2.76 2.49 14.15
CA ASP A 235 -1.53 2.43 13.36
C ASP A 235 -1.79 2.51 11.85
N LEU A 236 -2.84 1.83 11.38
CA LEU A 236 -3.31 1.90 9.99
C LEU A 236 -4.10 3.18 9.69
N GLY A 237 -4.97 3.61 10.61
CA GLY A 237 -5.83 4.78 10.43
C GLY A 237 -5.04 6.08 10.35
N TRP A 238 -4.04 6.27 11.22
CA TRP A 238 -3.21 7.47 11.24
C TRP A 238 -2.25 7.57 10.06
N ALA A 239 -1.71 6.44 9.60
CA ALA A 239 -0.93 6.41 8.36
C ALA A 239 -1.79 6.69 7.12
N SER A 240 -3.03 6.20 7.09
CA SER A 240 -4.00 6.55 6.04
C SER A 240 -4.38 8.03 6.08
N GLN A 241 -4.52 8.62 7.27
CA GLN A 241 -4.86 10.04 7.43
C GLN A 241 -3.74 10.95 6.95
N ILE A 242 -2.47 10.68 7.28
CA ILE A 242 -1.38 11.54 6.85
C ILE A 242 -1.09 11.45 5.34
N VAL A 243 -1.41 10.32 4.69
CA VAL A 243 -1.42 10.23 3.21
C VAL A 243 -2.57 11.05 2.62
N LEU A 244 -3.78 10.96 3.18
CA LEU A 244 -4.93 11.78 2.77
C LEU A 244 -4.62 13.28 2.90
N ASP A 245 -4.08 13.71 4.04
CA ASP A 245 -3.76 15.11 4.31
C ASP A 245 -2.59 15.63 3.44
N ALA A 246 -1.72 14.74 2.95
CA ALA A 246 -0.62 15.09 2.04
C ALA A 246 -1.01 15.13 0.55
N THR A 247 -2.05 14.40 0.13
CA THR A 247 -2.32 14.09 -1.29
C THR A 247 -3.77 14.29 -1.76
N GLY A 248 -4.73 14.38 -0.84
CA GLY A 248 -6.16 14.31 -1.12
C GLY A 248 -6.67 12.90 -1.47
N LYS A 249 -5.85 11.85 -1.29
CA LYS A 249 -6.17 10.46 -1.63
C LYS A 249 -6.32 9.60 -0.38
N VAL A 250 -7.38 8.81 -0.27
CA VAL A 250 -7.53 7.81 0.81
C VAL A 250 -6.92 6.49 0.32
N PRO A 251 -5.83 5.96 0.93
CA PRO A 251 -5.26 4.69 0.51
C PRO A 251 -6.30 3.57 0.44
N MET A 252 -6.26 2.76 -0.62
CA MET A 252 -6.97 1.47 -0.68
C MET A 252 -6.06 0.29 -0.30
N TYR A 253 -4.74 0.50 -0.20
CA TYR A 253 -3.77 -0.58 -0.08
C TYR A 253 -2.89 -0.45 1.15
N PHE A 254 -2.73 -1.56 1.86
CA PHE A 254 -1.83 -1.73 2.99
C PHE A 254 -0.85 -2.87 2.71
N ARG A 255 0.45 -2.61 2.83
CA ARG A 255 1.47 -3.66 2.88
C ARG A 255 1.91 -3.83 4.35
N PRO A 256 1.85 -5.03 4.93
CA PRO A 256 2.23 -5.23 6.32
C PRO A 256 3.74 -5.05 6.57
N PRO A 257 4.17 -4.32 7.61
CA PRO A 257 5.56 -4.26 8.05
C PRO A 257 6.16 -5.66 8.21
N GLU A 258 7.33 -5.88 7.60
CA GLU A 258 8.02 -7.17 7.52
C GLU A 258 7.17 -8.36 7.01
N GLY A 259 6.06 -8.10 6.31
CA GLY A 259 5.06 -9.08 5.88
C GLY A 259 4.14 -9.62 6.99
N ASP A 260 4.12 -9.01 8.18
CA ASP A 260 3.43 -9.58 9.34
C ASP A 260 1.92 -9.35 9.37
N VAL A 261 1.16 -10.36 8.95
CA VAL A 261 -0.31 -10.33 8.85
C VAL A 261 -0.94 -11.68 9.22
N ASP A 262 -2.12 -11.60 9.85
CA ASP A 262 -3.04 -12.70 10.14
C ASP A 262 -4.49 -12.29 9.73
N ASN A 263 -5.47 -13.17 9.94
CA ASN A 263 -6.87 -12.88 9.64
C ASN A 263 -7.49 -11.74 10.48
N ARG A 264 -6.94 -11.42 11.66
CA ARG A 264 -7.41 -10.33 12.52
C ARG A 264 -6.89 -8.98 12.03
N VAL A 265 -5.61 -8.90 11.66
CA VAL A 265 -5.00 -7.74 10.99
C VAL A 265 -5.74 -7.46 9.67
N ARG A 266 -6.04 -8.48 8.85
CA ARG A 266 -6.87 -8.33 7.64
C ARG A 266 -8.26 -7.78 7.93
N ALA A 267 -8.94 -8.32 8.94
CA ALA A 267 -10.28 -7.87 9.31
C ALA A 267 -10.31 -6.41 9.79
N ILE A 268 -9.28 -5.97 10.54
CA ILE A 268 -9.16 -4.58 11.01
C ILE A 268 -8.77 -3.63 9.87
N ALA A 269 -7.84 -4.03 8.99
CA ALA A 269 -7.49 -3.28 7.78
C ALA A 269 -8.74 -3.02 6.91
N LYS A 270 -9.61 -4.03 6.76
CA LYS A 270 -10.89 -3.93 6.05
C LYS A 270 -11.86 -2.90 6.66
N VAL A 271 -11.82 -2.61 7.96
CA VAL A 271 -12.63 -1.52 8.59
C VAL A 271 -12.26 -0.15 8.02
N LEU A 272 -10.99 0.04 7.63
CA LEU A 272 -10.46 1.25 6.99
C LEU A 272 -10.48 1.17 5.45
N GLY A 273 -11.09 0.13 4.88
CA GLY A 273 -11.10 -0.08 3.42
C GLY A 273 -9.75 -0.49 2.83
N LEU A 274 -8.83 -1.02 3.64
CA LEU A 274 -7.46 -1.36 3.22
C LEU A 274 -7.36 -2.83 2.79
N GLN A 275 -7.08 -3.04 1.51
CA GLN A 275 -6.73 -4.31 0.88
C GLN A 275 -5.25 -4.62 1.11
N ILE A 276 -4.93 -5.87 1.46
CA ILE A 276 -3.53 -6.30 1.63
C ILE A 276 -2.83 -6.42 0.27
N GLY A 277 -1.67 -5.77 0.14
CA GLY A 277 -0.76 -5.88 -1.00
C GLY A 277 0.61 -6.41 -0.59
N MET A 278 0.84 -7.71 -0.81
CA MET A 278 2.13 -8.38 -0.57
C MET A 278 3.08 -8.18 -1.76
N TRP A 279 4.18 -8.91 -1.78
CA TRP A 279 5.03 -9.15 -2.94
C TRP A 279 4.96 -10.63 -3.34
N SER A 280 5.39 -10.96 -4.55
CA SER A 280 5.55 -12.34 -5.00
C SER A 280 6.84 -12.92 -4.39
N GLU A 281 6.81 -14.16 -3.89
CA GLU A 281 7.84 -14.67 -2.97
C GLU A 281 9.27 -14.68 -3.55
N ASP A 282 9.42 -14.94 -4.86
CA ASP A 282 10.72 -14.90 -5.56
C ASP A 282 11.24 -13.45 -5.86
N HIS A 283 10.55 -12.40 -5.39
CA HIS A 283 10.82 -10.99 -5.71
C HIS A 283 11.00 -10.12 -4.45
N ASP A 284 11.44 -10.75 -3.36
CA ASP A 284 12.26 -10.12 -2.31
C ASP A 284 13.74 -10.13 -2.79
N PHE A 285 14.50 -9.09 -2.49
CA PHE A 285 15.79 -8.82 -3.15
C PHE A 285 16.93 -8.41 -2.21
N ASP A 286 16.74 -8.44 -0.89
CA ASP A 286 17.72 -8.01 0.11
C ASP A 286 18.21 -6.54 -0.04
N ASP A 287 17.51 -5.68 -0.76
CA ASP A 287 17.96 -4.29 -1.00
C ASP A 287 17.94 -3.43 0.28
N TRP A 288 17.16 -3.82 1.29
CA TRP A 288 17.20 -3.31 2.67
C TRP A 288 18.57 -3.51 3.38
N CYS A 289 19.44 -4.38 2.87
CA CYS A 289 20.81 -4.53 3.38
C CYS A 289 21.77 -3.44 2.89
N LEU A 290 21.42 -2.74 1.81
CA LEU A 290 22.21 -1.64 1.25
C LEU A 290 22.21 -0.41 2.18
N ARG A 291 23.18 0.48 1.99
CA ARG A 291 23.42 1.66 2.87
C ARG A 291 23.70 2.92 2.05
N GLN A 292 23.60 4.10 2.65
CA GLN A 292 23.80 5.35 1.90
C GLN A 292 25.25 5.51 1.41
N GLY A 293 25.42 5.86 0.14
CA GLY A 293 26.69 6.10 -0.53
C GLY A 293 27.37 4.81 -1.02
N THR A 294 28.20 4.21 -0.17
CA THR A 294 28.98 3.01 -0.48
C THR A 294 29.13 2.11 0.74
N GLY A 295 28.94 0.80 0.56
CA GLY A 295 29.14 -0.21 1.60
C GLY A 295 27.87 -0.93 2.00
N THR A 296 28.01 -1.79 3.00
CA THR A 296 27.04 -2.83 3.37
C THR A 296 26.57 -2.63 4.83
N ALA A 297 25.55 -3.34 5.28
CA ALA A 297 25.13 -3.30 6.69
C ALA A 297 26.28 -3.73 7.62
N ARG A 298 26.75 -2.80 8.47
CA ARG A 298 27.95 -3.01 9.31
C ARG A 298 27.76 -4.05 10.43
N GLU A 299 26.51 -4.32 10.81
CA GLU A 299 26.15 -5.46 11.65
C GLU A 299 25.72 -6.65 10.80
N ILE A 300 26.70 -7.50 10.46
CA ILE A 300 26.51 -8.70 9.62
C ILE A 300 25.54 -9.72 10.27
N THR A 301 25.31 -9.62 11.58
CA THR A 301 24.29 -10.39 12.32
C THR A 301 22.84 -10.08 11.92
N SER A 302 22.61 -8.96 11.24
CA SER A 302 21.31 -8.51 10.73
C SER A 302 21.11 -8.99 9.28
N CYS A 303 22.06 -8.68 8.39
CA CYS A 303 22.05 -9.13 7.00
C CYS A 303 22.65 -10.54 6.86
N VAL A 304 21.83 -11.56 7.13
CA VAL A 304 22.21 -12.99 7.10
C VAL A 304 22.32 -13.56 5.66
N GLN A 305 21.91 -12.80 4.64
CA GLN A 305 21.79 -13.26 3.25
C GLN A 305 23.07 -13.08 2.41
N THR A 306 23.10 -13.71 1.24
CA THR A 306 24.27 -13.82 0.36
C THR A 306 24.55 -12.58 -0.52
N ALA A 307 23.77 -11.52 -0.40
CA ALA A 307 23.88 -10.30 -1.20
C ALA A 307 24.15 -9.05 -0.34
N PRO A 308 25.41 -8.84 0.10
CA PRO A 308 25.73 -7.74 1.02
C PRO A 308 25.84 -6.37 0.34
N ASP A 309 26.07 -6.34 -0.98
CA ASP A 309 26.46 -5.15 -1.75
C ASP A 309 25.59 -4.90 -2.99
N LEU A 310 25.72 -3.67 -3.54
CA LEU A 310 24.95 -3.19 -4.69
C LEU A 310 25.13 -4.05 -5.94
N GLU A 311 26.32 -4.59 -6.21
CA GLU A 311 26.55 -5.43 -7.38
C GLU A 311 25.75 -6.74 -7.26
N THR A 312 25.79 -7.37 -6.08
CA THR A 312 25.15 -8.64 -5.81
C THR A 312 23.62 -8.51 -5.78
N VAL A 313 23.08 -7.46 -5.12
CA VAL A 313 21.64 -7.14 -5.13
C VAL A 313 21.15 -6.80 -6.54
N THR A 314 21.85 -5.90 -7.26
CA THR A 314 21.48 -5.52 -8.63
C THR A 314 21.49 -6.72 -9.56
N ARG A 315 22.50 -7.60 -9.45
CA ARG A 315 22.56 -8.83 -10.24
C ARG A 315 21.38 -9.76 -9.94
N ASN A 316 21.03 -9.98 -8.67
CA ASN A 316 19.86 -10.78 -8.29
C ASN A 316 18.56 -10.19 -8.88
N GLN A 317 18.33 -8.90 -8.69
CA GLN A 317 17.18 -8.17 -9.24
C GLN A 317 17.09 -8.32 -10.77
N VAL A 318 18.15 -7.95 -11.50
CA VAL A 318 18.20 -8.05 -12.97
C VAL A 318 18.00 -9.48 -13.46
N GLN A 319 18.49 -10.50 -12.74
CA GLN A 319 18.30 -11.90 -13.13
C GLN A 319 16.84 -12.37 -13.01
N SER A 320 16.05 -11.86 -12.07
CA SER A 320 14.62 -12.19 -11.97
C SER A 320 13.83 -11.81 -13.24
N VAL A 321 14.11 -10.63 -13.81
CA VAL A 321 13.37 -10.08 -14.96
C VAL A 321 13.99 -10.38 -16.32
N THR A 322 15.25 -10.82 -16.42
CA THR A 322 15.91 -11.13 -17.70
C THR A 322 15.77 -12.58 -18.15
N GLY A 323 15.27 -13.47 -17.28
CA GLY A 323 15.05 -14.87 -17.59
C GLY A 323 14.03 -15.14 -18.71
N ASN A 324 13.92 -16.41 -19.11
CA ASN A 324 12.85 -16.90 -19.99
C ASN A 324 11.68 -17.55 -19.23
N ASN A 325 11.86 -17.90 -17.95
CA ASN A 325 10.78 -18.37 -17.09
C ASN A 325 10.10 -17.17 -16.39
N ILE A 326 9.44 -16.34 -17.19
CA ILE A 326 8.71 -15.17 -16.70
C ILE A 326 7.35 -15.61 -16.16
N THR A 327 7.07 -15.25 -14.91
CA THR A 327 5.76 -15.35 -14.26
C THR A 327 5.05 -13.98 -14.30
N GLY A 328 4.03 -13.75 -13.48
CA GLY A 328 3.69 -12.39 -13.07
C GLY A 328 4.40 -12.06 -11.76
N ALA A 329 4.72 -10.78 -11.53
CA ALA A 329 5.39 -10.32 -10.31
C ALA A 329 4.77 -9.06 -9.69
N ILE A 330 4.62 -9.06 -8.37
CA ILE A 330 4.60 -7.85 -7.53
C ILE A 330 5.95 -7.80 -6.81
N THR A 331 6.68 -6.69 -6.90
CA THR A 331 8.03 -6.59 -6.28
C THR A 331 8.01 -6.02 -4.85
N LEU A 332 9.12 -6.26 -4.13
CA LEU A 332 9.50 -5.56 -2.90
C LEU A 332 10.84 -4.82 -3.10
N GLN A 333 10.81 -3.49 -3.00
CA GLN A 333 11.96 -2.58 -2.99
C GLN A 333 11.85 -1.66 -1.77
N HIS A 334 12.93 -1.01 -1.35
CA HIS A 334 12.92 -0.06 -0.24
C HIS A 334 13.52 1.31 -0.65
N GLU A 335 12.80 2.41 -0.47
CA GLU A 335 13.29 3.77 -0.82
C GLU A 335 14.09 4.44 0.31
N THR A 336 14.87 3.65 1.05
CA THR A 336 15.62 4.08 2.23
C THR A 336 17.05 4.54 1.93
N THR A 337 17.62 4.15 0.78
CA THR A 337 19.00 4.47 0.41
C THR A 337 19.19 4.70 -1.09
N ASP A 338 20.19 5.49 -1.45
CA ASP A 338 20.59 5.73 -2.84
C ASP A 338 21.12 4.46 -3.52
N GLN A 339 21.71 3.51 -2.79
CA GLN A 339 22.10 2.20 -3.31
C GLN A 339 20.87 1.35 -3.69
N ALA A 340 19.83 1.25 -2.84
CA ALA A 340 18.60 0.55 -3.21
C ALA A 340 17.91 1.16 -4.44
N VAL A 341 17.89 2.49 -4.54
CA VAL A 341 17.37 3.21 -5.72
C VAL A 341 18.19 2.95 -6.99
N LYS A 342 19.52 2.82 -6.90
CA LYS A 342 20.37 2.40 -8.03
C LYS A 342 20.08 0.97 -8.49
N ALA A 343 19.82 0.06 -7.55
CA ALA A 343 19.42 -1.31 -7.86
C ALA A 343 18.06 -1.34 -8.57
N PHE A 344 17.02 -0.72 -7.99
CA PHE A 344 15.69 -0.58 -8.60
C PHE A 344 15.73 0.07 -10.00
N SER A 345 16.51 1.14 -10.16
CA SER A 345 16.71 1.81 -11.46
C SER A 345 17.24 0.84 -12.53
N SER A 346 18.07 -0.13 -12.14
CA SER A 346 18.65 -1.15 -13.02
C SER A 346 17.67 -2.32 -13.26
N LEU A 347 16.90 -2.73 -12.24
CA LEU A 347 15.80 -3.69 -12.34
C LEU A 347 14.75 -3.23 -13.37
N TYR A 348 14.36 -1.95 -13.32
CA TYR A 348 13.42 -1.36 -14.25
C TYR A 348 13.94 -1.42 -15.71
N ASP A 349 15.19 -1.00 -15.94
CA ASP A 349 15.79 -1.04 -17.28
C ASP A 349 15.85 -2.46 -17.84
N ALA A 350 16.19 -3.44 -17.00
CA ALA A 350 16.25 -4.85 -17.39
C ALA A 350 14.86 -5.43 -17.73
N ALA A 351 13.81 -5.06 -17.00
CA ALA A 351 12.44 -5.46 -17.31
C ALA A 351 11.94 -4.78 -18.60
N ALA A 352 12.19 -3.47 -18.75
CA ALA A 352 11.83 -2.70 -19.94
C ALA A 352 12.55 -3.22 -21.20
N ALA A 353 13.83 -3.59 -21.10
CA ALA A 353 14.60 -4.17 -22.20
C ALA A 353 14.14 -5.59 -22.61
N ASN A 354 13.41 -6.30 -21.73
CA ASN A 354 12.84 -7.62 -22.00
C ASN A 354 11.33 -7.55 -22.37
N THR A 355 10.83 -6.36 -22.70
CA THR A 355 9.53 -6.19 -23.38
C THR A 355 9.58 -6.84 -24.78
N PRO A 356 8.46 -7.37 -25.31
CA PRO A 356 7.12 -7.41 -24.75
C PRO A 356 6.85 -8.65 -23.87
N LYS A 357 7.87 -9.41 -23.43
CA LYS A 357 7.63 -10.56 -22.51
C LYS A 357 7.07 -10.09 -21.17
N TRP A 358 7.55 -8.94 -20.70
CA TRP A 358 6.92 -8.17 -19.63
C TRP A 358 6.00 -7.07 -20.22
N ARG A 359 4.80 -6.95 -19.65
CA ARG A 359 4.03 -5.71 -19.58
C ARG A 359 4.36 -5.04 -18.25
N ILE A 360 4.97 -3.87 -18.32
CA ILE A 360 5.13 -3.00 -17.15
C ILE A 360 3.76 -2.40 -16.84
N ALA A 361 3.15 -2.79 -15.71
CA ALA A 361 1.92 -2.18 -15.20
C ALA A 361 2.21 -0.93 -14.35
N GLY A 362 3.39 -0.89 -13.71
CA GLY A 362 3.81 0.22 -12.87
C GLY A 362 3.19 0.14 -11.47
N ALA A 363 1.97 0.64 -11.31
CA ALA A 363 1.25 0.55 -10.04
C ALA A 363 0.57 -0.81 -9.84
N LEU A 364 0.37 -1.20 -8.58
CA LEU A 364 -0.32 -2.43 -8.18
C LEU A 364 -1.75 -2.57 -8.77
N PRO A 365 -2.61 -1.52 -8.81
CA PRO A 365 -3.99 -1.66 -9.31
C PRO A 365 -4.06 -1.94 -10.82
N GLU A 366 -3.04 -1.52 -11.57
CA GLU A 366 -2.92 -1.67 -13.03
C GLU A 366 -2.44 -3.07 -13.47
N LEU A 367 -2.15 -3.97 -12.52
CA LEU A 367 -1.81 -5.35 -12.83
C LEU A 367 -2.96 -6.10 -13.51
N TRP A 368 -4.21 -5.77 -13.20
CA TRP A 368 -5.37 -6.49 -13.72
C TRP A 368 -6.15 -5.65 -14.75
N GLN A 369 -7.05 -6.30 -15.48
CA GLN A 369 -7.85 -5.67 -16.53
C GLN A 369 -9.31 -6.18 -16.46
N PRO A 370 -10.30 -5.31 -16.20
CA PRO A 370 -10.13 -3.90 -15.81
C PRO A 370 -9.34 -3.77 -14.50
N ALA A 371 -8.67 -2.64 -14.33
CA ALA A 371 -7.84 -2.34 -13.15
C ALA A 371 -8.65 -2.37 -11.84
N LEU A 372 -7.95 -2.36 -10.70
CA LEU A 372 -8.57 -2.08 -9.41
C LEU A 372 -8.59 -0.54 -9.16
N PRO A 373 -9.46 -0.03 -8.25
CA PRO A 373 -9.41 1.37 -7.84
C PRO A 373 -8.10 1.66 -7.09
N TRP A 374 -7.43 2.76 -7.41
CA TRP A 374 -6.21 3.21 -6.73
C TRP A 374 -6.50 3.61 -5.27
N TYR A 375 -7.63 4.26 -5.02
CA TYR A 375 -7.92 4.90 -3.73
C TYR A 375 -9.38 4.71 -3.33
N ASN A 376 -9.66 4.71 -2.03
CA ASN A 376 -11.03 4.66 -1.51
C ASN A 376 -11.89 5.88 -1.91
N ASN A 377 -11.30 6.90 -2.54
CA ASN A 377 -11.97 8.07 -3.10
C ASN A 377 -11.63 8.40 -4.58
N GLN A 378 -10.93 7.53 -5.32
CA GLN A 378 -10.62 7.70 -6.75
C GLN A 378 -10.36 6.34 -7.44
N TYR A 379 -10.98 6.11 -8.60
CA TYR A 379 -10.79 4.88 -9.37
C TYR A 379 -9.42 4.77 -10.08
N GLY A 380 -9.18 5.49 -11.17
CA GLY A 380 -7.88 5.52 -11.87
C GLY A 380 -7.15 6.86 -11.70
N PRO A 381 -5.90 7.00 -12.18
CA PRO A 381 -5.09 8.21 -11.98
C PRO A 381 -5.76 9.45 -12.59
N ASP A 382 -6.35 9.31 -13.78
CA ASP A 382 -7.09 10.35 -14.49
C ASP A 382 -8.56 10.50 -14.03
N SER A 383 -9.02 9.69 -13.06
CA SER A 383 -10.40 9.75 -12.58
C SER A 383 -10.62 10.91 -11.60
N PRO A 384 -11.83 11.49 -11.50
CA PRO A 384 -12.15 12.45 -10.45
C PRO A 384 -11.88 11.91 -9.05
N THR A 385 -11.31 12.74 -8.17
CA THR A 385 -11.08 12.41 -6.75
C THR A 385 -12.18 13.02 -5.89
N THR A 386 -12.89 12.20 -5.11
CA THR A 386 -13.91 12.67 -4.18
C THR A 386 -13.26 13.29 -2.94
N GLN A 387 -13.59 14.54 -2.66
CA GLN A 387 -13.03 15.28 -1.52
C GLN A 387 -13.59 14.75 -0.20
N THR A 388 -12.70 14.45 0.76
CA THR A 388 -13.03 13.92 2.08
C THR A 388 -11.93 14.29 3.08
N THR A 389 -12.28 14.41 4.37
CA THR A 389 -11.32 14.45 5.49
C THR A 389 -11.29 13.14 6.30
N SER A 390 -12.21 12.21 5.98
CA SER A 390 -12.32 10.89 6.59
C SER A 390 -11.63 9.82 5.75
N VAL A 391 -10.88 8.95 6.41
CA VAL A 391 -10.29 7.72 5.83
C VAL A 391 -11.23 6.52 5.83
N LEU A 392 -12.40 6.60 6.48
CA LEU A 392 -13.38 5.50 6.47
C LEU A 392 -13.99 5.33 5.07
N PRO A 393 -14.10 4.10 4.55
CA PRO A 393 -14.61 3.85 3.20
C PRO A 393 -16.09 4.19 3.08
N THR A 394 -16.47 4.80 1.95
CA THR A 394 -17.86 5.14 1.59
C THR A 394 -18.48 4.20 0.56
N LYS A 395 -17.67 3.30 0.00
CA LYS A 395 -18.03 2.22 -0.94
C LYS A 395 -17.73 0.87 -0.31
N GLN A 396 -18.34 -0.19 -0.83
CA GLN A 396 -18.08 -1.56 -0.40
C GLN A 396 -16.64 -1.99 -0.66
N PHE A 397 -16.11 -2.80 0.26
CA PHE A 397 -14.78 -3.42 0.14
C PHE A 397 -14.77 -4.46 -1.00
N ILE A 398 -13.93 -4.23 -2.00
CA ILE A 398 -13.74 -5.15 -3.13
C ILE A 398 -13.24 -6.49 -2.61
N THR A 399 -13.93 -7.58 -2.95
CA THR A 399 -13.45 -8.93 -2.63
C THR A 399 -12.65 -9.46 -3.80
N VAL A 400 -11.36 -9.71 -3.56
CA VAL A 400 -10.43 -10.21 -4.57
C VAL A 400 -10.05 -11.66 -4.27
N ARG A 401 -10.54 -12.61 -5.08
CA ARG A 401 -10.10 -14.01 -4.97
C ARG A 401 -8.85 -14.21 -5.83
N ASP A 402 -7.74 -14.46 -5.17
CA ASP A 402 -6.42 -14.68 -5.78
C ASP A 402 -6.39 -15.96 -6.66
N GLY A 403 -5.59 -15.91 -7.72
CA GLY A 403 -5.52 -16.94 -8.75
C GLY A 403 -5.01 -16.39 -10.09
N THR A 404 -4.67 -17.29 -11.02
CA THR A 404 -4.07 -16.94 -12.33
C THR A 404 -4.96 -16.08 -13.24
N GLN A 405 -6.26 -15.98 -12.91
CA GLN A 405 -7.13 -14.88 -13.33
C GLN A 405 -7.85 -14.35 -12.09
N LEU A 406 -7.82 -13.03 -11.91
CA LEU A 406 -8.40 -12.39 -10.74
C LEU A 406 -9.93 -12.44 -10.81
N GLN A 407 -10.55 -13.09 -9.82
CA GLN A 407 -12.00 -12.97 -9.62
C GLN A 407 -12.25 -11.79 -8.68
N GLN A 408 -12.43 -10.61 -9.28
CA GLN A 408 -12.75 -9.37 -8.59
C GLN A 408 -14.25 -9.07 -8.66
N ASP A 409 -14.87 -8.82 -7.50
CA ASP A 409 -16.16 -8.12 -7.43
C ASP A 409 -15.91 -6.65 -7.12
N LEU A 410 -16.07 -5.79 -8.13
CA LEU A 410 -15.83 -4.35 -8.02
C LEU A 410 -16.95 -3.61 -7.27
N GLY A 411 -18.12 -4.23 -7.03
CA GLY A 411 -19.24 -3.63 -6.32
C GLY A 411 -19.58 -2.22 -6.81
N ASP A 412 -19.55 -1.24 -5.89
CA ASP A 412 -19.84 0.18 -6.14
C ASP A 412 -18.86 0.88 -7.11
N TRP A 413 -17.77 0.22 -7.53
CA TRP A 413 -16.82 0.74 -8.52
C TRP A 413 -17.11 0.26 -9.97
N ALA A 414 -18.01 -0.70 -10.17
CA ALA A 414 -18.24 -1.32 -11.48
C ALA A 414 -18.73 -0.34 -12.56
N SER A 415 -19.35 0.77 -12.19
CA SER A 415 -19.77 1.86 -13.09
C SER A 415 -18.61 2.78 -13.50
N GLU A 416 -17.62 2.96 -12.65
CA GLU A 416 -16.42 3.79 -12.92
C GLU A 416 -15.40 2.99 -13.75
N ALA A 417 -15.30 1.69 -13.51
CA ALA A 417 -14.42 0.75 -14.20
C ALA A 417 -14.62 0.65 -15.72
N ASN A 418 -15.83 0.89 -16.21
CA ASN A 418 -16.18 0.80 -17.62
C ASN A 418 -16.07 2.13 -18.38
N GLY A 419 -15.45 3.15 -17.75
CA GLY A 419 -15.17 4.44 -18.34
C GLY A 419 -16.30 5.46 -18.15
N GLY A 420 -15.97 6.60 -17.56
CA GLY A 420 -16.88 7.73 -17.33
C GLY A 420 -17.27 8.50 -18.60
N ALA A 421 -17.83 7.83 -19.61
CA ALA A 421 -18.51 8.49 -20.71
C ALA A 421 -19.86 9.06 -20.21
N PRO A 422 -20.16 10.36 -20.40
CA PRO A 422 -21.43 10.92 -19.97
C PRO A 422 -22.56 10.32 -20.80
N SER A 423 -23.42 9.52 -20.15
CA SER A 423 -24.61 8.92 -20.75
C SER A 423 -25.67 9.98 -21.03
N SER A 424 -25.47 10.73 -22.13
CA SER A 424 -26.45 11.68 -22.65
C SER A 424 -27.76 10.95 -22.92
N SER A 425 -28.78 11.28 -22.11
CA SER A 425 -30.07 10.60 -22.02
C SER A 425 -31.00 10.97 -23.19
N SER A 426 -30.50 10.76 -24.41
CA SER A 426 -31.24 10.80 -25.66
C SER A 426 -32.33 9.72 -25.65
N SER A 427 -33.53 10.12 -25.22
CA SER A 427 -34.66 9.23 -24.95
C SER A 427 -35.38 8.81 -26.24
N SER A 428 -34.71 7.99 -27.04
CA SER A 428 -35.23 7.33 -28.25
C SER A 428 -36.31 6.29 -27.91
N ARG A 429 -37.52 6.79 -27.59
CA ARG A 429 -38.70 5.96 -27.32
C ARG A 429 -39.19 5.24 -28.59
N SER A 430 -38.84 3.96 -28.72
CA SER A 430 -39.48 3.00 -29.62
C SER A 430 -39.39 1.58 -29.05
N GLY A 431 -40.46 0.83 -28.82
CA GLY A 431 -41.88 1.19 -28.88
C GLY A 431 -42.77 -0.01 -29.26
N SER A 432 -43.36 -0.69 -28.27
CA SER A 432 -44.24 -1.84 -28.53
C SER A 432 -45.23 -2.15 -27.39
N SER A 433 -46.43 -1.56 -27.47
CA SER A 433 -47.66 -2.19 -26.98
C SER A 433 -48.86 -1.64 -27.75
N SER A 434 -49.92 -2.43 -27.85
CA SER A 434 -51.09 -2.16 -28.69
C SER A 434 -52.23 -1.50 -27.92
N SER A 435 -53.01 -0.63 -28.59
CA SER A 435 -54.45 -0.89 -28.85
C SER A 435 -55.23 0.31 -29.42
N THR A 436 -56.28 -0.04 -30.18
CA THR A 436 -57.49 0.76 -30.51
C THR A 436 -57.41 2.08 -31.31
N ARG A 437 -58.34 2.19 -32.28
CA ARG A 437 -58.63 3.39 -33.09
C ARG A 437 -59.71 4.25 -32.43
N SER A 438 -59.57 5.58 -32.50
CA SER A 438 -60.61 6.63 -32.68
C SER A 438 -60.09 7.96 -32.10
N GLY A 439 -60.28 9.14 -32.69
CA GLY A 439 -60.87 9.50 -33.98
C GLY A 439 -61.26 11.00 -33.99
N SER A 440 -61.00 11.73 -35.10
CA SER A 440 -61.34 13.18 -35.28
C SER A 440 -60.56 14.15 -34.34
N SER A 441 -60.45 15.47 -34.59
CA SER A 441 -60.52 16.31 -35.80
C SER A 441 -60.11 17.76 -35.48
N ALA A 442 -59.50 18.49 -36.42
CA ALA A 442 -59.14 19.93 -36.37
C ALA A 442 -58.12 20.35 -35.27
N ALA A 443 -57.13 21.22 -35.45
CA ALA A 443 -56.90 22.39 -36.33
C ALA A 443 -57.53 23.72 -35.87
N ALA A 444 -56.74 24.57 -35.21
CA ALA A 444 -56.91 26.02 -35.12
C ALA A 444 -55.56 26.70 -34.79
N THR A 445 -55.29 27.88 -35.35
CA THR A 445 -53.99 28.58 -35.21
C THR A 445 -54.17 30.09 -34.95
N THR A 446 -53.72 30.55 -33.78
CA THR A 446 -53.60 31.99 -33.39
C THR A 446 -52.60 32.06 -32.22
N ARG A 447 -51.57 32.93 -32.12
CA ARG A 447 -51.44 34.41 -32.30
C ARG A 447 -52.37 35.23 -31.39
N SER A 448 -51.97 36.31 -30.72
CA SER A 448 -50.64 36.87 -30.38
C SER A 448 -50.77 38.18 -29.57
N SER A 449 -50.07 38.35 -28.43
CA SER A 449 -49.73 39.64 -27.78
C SER A 449 -48.88 39.38 -26.52
N THR A 450 -47.80 40.07 -26.10
CA THR A 450 -47.24 41.45 -26.24
C THR A 450 -47.83 42.56 -25.36
N SER A 451 -47.40 42.63 -24.09
CA SER A 451 -47.22 43.83 -23.25
C SER A 451 -46.44 43.40 -21.98
N ASN A 452 -45.21 43.80 -21.64
CA ASN A 452 -44.44 45.07 -21.70
C ASN A 452 -44.63 45.96 -20.45
N GLY A 453 -43.51 46.42 -19.87
CA GLY A 453 -43.37 47.18 -18.61
C GLY A 453 -42.33 46.50 -17.68
N THR A 454 -41.12 46.99 -17.39
CA THR A 454 -40.62 48.30 -16.84
C THR A 454 -41.11 48.58 -15.41
N ALA A 455 -40.30 48.92 -14.41
CA ALA A 455 -38.86 49.27 -14.30
C ALA A 455 -38.27 48.67 -12.98
N ALA A 456 -36.96 48.49 -12.73
CA ALA A 456 -35.88 49.47 -12.47
C ALA A 456 -36.22 50.51 -11.37
N ALA A 457 -35.38 50.83 -10.36
CA ALA A 457 -34.05 50.31 -9.96
C ALA A 457 -33.71 50.69 -8.49
N GLN A 458 -32.49 50.36 -8.02
CA GLN A 458 -31.53 51.14 -7.18
C GLN A 458 -32.01 52.27 -6.23
N SER A 459 -31.37 52.57 -5.08
CA SER A 459 -30.20 52.00 -4.34
C SER A 459 -30.04 52.70 -2.96
N ASP A 460 -29.02 52.31 -2.16
CA ASP A 460 -28.34 53.12 -1.12
C ASP A 460 -29.11 53.52 0.18
N THR A 461 -28.50 53.88 1.32
CA THR A 461 -27.16 53.65 1.94
C THR A 461 -27.23 53.88 3.47
N ARG A 462 -26.25 53.36 4.23
CA ARG A 462 -25.82 53.78 5.60
C ARG A 462 -26.83 53.59 6.78
N ALA A 463 -26.47 53.71 8.08
CA ALA A 463 -25.31 53.29 8.89
C ALA A 463 -25.45 53.80 10.36
N SER A 464 -24.63 53.28 11.29
CA SER A 464 -24.23 53.83 12.62
C SER A 464 -25.10 53.59 13.89
N GLY A 465 -24.42 53.54 15.06
CA GLY A 465 -24.94 53.19 16.40
C GLY A 465 -24.60 51.73 16.80
N SER A 466 -23.78 51.34 17.79
CA SER A 466 -23.24 51.93 19.04
C SER A 466 -24.23 51.95 20.21
N ALA A 467 -23.97 51.47 21.43
CA ALA A 467 -22.81 50.77 22.05
C ALA A 467 -23.32 49.96 23.31
N ALA A 468 -22.57 49.40 24.28
CA ALA A 468 -21.17 49.54 24.72
C ALA A 468 -20.61 48.32 25.53
N ALA A 469 -19.46 48.52 26.18
CA ALA A 469 -18.57 47.58 26.89
C ALA A 469 -18.97 47.10 28.32
N SER A 470 -18.33 46.01 28.78
CA SER A 470 -17.59 45.98 30.07
C SER A 470 -16.71 44.73 30.25
N SER A 471 -15.57 44.88 30.94
CA SER A 471 -14.68 43.80 31.42
C SER A 471 -14.30 44.09 32.88
N PRO A 472 -13.81 43.09 33.64
CA PRO A 472 -12.80 43.34 34.67
C PRO A 472 -11.57 42.42 34.51
N ALA A 473 -10.48 42.78 35.18
CA ALA A 473 -9.23 42.01 35.22
C ALA A 473 -8.46 42.26 36.53
N VAL A 474 -7.38 41.50 36.72
CA VAL A 474 -6.32 41.66 37.74
C VAL A 474 -6.64 41.20 39.17
N ALA A 475 -5.95 40.14 39.58
CA ALA A 475 -5.35 40.02 40.92
C ALA A 475 -4.11 39.10 40.84
N LEU A 476 -2.90 39.68 40.84
CA LEU A 476 -1.66 38.93 41.15
C LEU A 476 -1.44 38.95 42.66
N LEU A 477 -0.91 37.87 43.21
CA LEU A 477 -0.27 37.86 44.53
C LEU A 477 1.08 37.14 44.44
N LEU A 478 2.15 37.89 44.72
CA LEU A 478 3.47 37.32 45.04
C LEU A 478 3.58 37.17 46.56
N SER A 479 4.22 36.10 47.00
CA SER A 479 4.88 36.03 48.31
C SER A 479 6.18 35.25 48.15
N ALA A 480 7.25 35.71 48.80
CA ALA A 480 8.60 35.19 48.61
C ALA A 480 9.44 35.34 49.89
N VAL A 481 10.64 34.74 49.86
CA VAL A 481 11.72 34.77 50.86
C VAL A 481 11.51 33.84 52.07
N GLY A 482 12.52 33.00 52.33
CA GLY A 482 12.57 32.01 53.42
C GLY A 482 13.80 31.10 53.29
N THR A 483 14.99 31.65 53.47
CA THR A 483 16.27 30.99 53.16
C THR A 483 16.80 30.06 54.27
N ALA A 484 17.34 28.91 53.89
CA ALA A 484 18.37 28.17 54.63
C ALA A 484 19.30 27.44 53.63
N ALA A 485 20.55 27.18 54.02
CA ALA A 485 21.60 26.60 53.16
C ALA A 485 22.61 25.77 53.98
N LEU A 486 23.65 25.24 53.31
CA LEU A 486 24.75 24.39 53.82
C LEU A 486 24.38 22.91 54.10
N LEU A 487 25.27 21.92 53.94
CA LEU A 487 26.48 21.76 53.10
C LEU A 487 26.91 20.26 53.11
N LEU A 488 28.00 19.91 52.43
CA LEU A 488 28.68 18.60 52.33
C LEU A 488 27.97 17.49 51.54
N ALA A 489 28.66 16.43 51.08
CA ALA A 489 29.90 16.31 50.28
C ALA A 489 30.30 14.82 50.18
N ALA A 490 30.84 14.44 49.02
CA ALA A 490 31.69 13.25 48.76
C ALA A 490 31.29 11.88 49.36
N LEU A 491 30.84 10.98 48.48
CA LEU A 491 31.57 9.74 48.16
C LEU A 491 31.23 9.26 46.74
#